data_AF-A0A1Q7D1C2-F1
#
_entry.id   AF-A0A1Q7D1C2-F1
#
_cell.length_a   1.000
_cell.length_b   1.000
_cell.length_c   1.000
_cell.angle_alpha   90.00
_cell.angle_beta   90.00
_cell.angle_gamma   90.00
#
_symmetry.space_group_name_H-M   'P 1'
#
loop_
_entity.id
_entity.type
_entity.pdbx_description
1 polymer ?
#
loop_
_entity_poly.entity_id
_entity_poly.type
_entity_poly.pdbx_seq_one_letter_code
_entity_poly.pdbx_strand_id
1 'polypeptide(L)'
;MEAEDGGDPLDTGVDLMAQPRGKRLQSVTLLSGGERALTGLALLFAIFYFRPSPFCVLDEVDAPLDDANIHRFLRVLRELTSQTQFLVITHNRRTMEAADVLYGVTMEEPGLSKLVSVNLNPDG
;
A
#
# COMPACT_ATOMS: atom_id res chain seq x y z
N MET A 1 -25.95 -3.62 -20.51
CA MET A 1 -25.65 -2.43 -19.69
C MET A 1 -26.99 -1.85 -19.34
N GLU A 2 -27.62 -2.41 -18.32
CA GLU A 2 -28.89 -1.90 -17.80
C GLU A 2 -28.56 -1.29 -16.45
N ALA A 3 -28.85 0.01 -16.34
CA ALA A 3 -28.77 0.75 -15.11
C ALA A 3 -30.06 0.46 -14.33
N GLU A 4 -29.92 -0.26 -13.23
CA GLU A 4 -30.81 -0.23 -12.07
C GLU A 4 -29.85 0.16 -10.93
N ASP A 5 -29.98 1.24 -10.16
CA ASP A 5 -31.07 2.11 -9.77
C ASP A 5 -30.37 3.41 -9.27
N GLY A 6 -30.61 4.62 -9.77
CA GLY A 6 -31.73 5.44 -9.33
C GLY A 6 -31.52 6.18 -8.00
N GLY A 7 -30.47 5.91 -7.21
CA GLY A 7 -30.21 6.53 -5.89
C GLY A 7 -29.18 7.67 -5.89
N ASP A 8 -29.21 8.53 -4.86
CA ASP A 8 -28.14 9.51 -4.62
C ASP A 8 -26.81 8.74 -4.41
N PRO A 9 -25.75 9.02 -5.19
CA PRO A 9 -24.45 8.40 -5.00
C PRO A 9 -23.88 8.57 -3.58
N LEU A 10 -24.32 9.58 -2.83
CA LEU A 10 -23.93 9.80 -1.43
C LEU A 10 -24.61 8.82 -0.45
N ASP A 11 -25.79 8.32 -0.81
CA ASP A 11 -26.59 7.40 0.01
C ASP A 11 -26.45 5.94 -0.44
N THR A 12 -25.69 5.69 -1.50
CA THR A 12 -25.51 4.35 -2.09
C THR A 12 -24.15 3.77 -1.72
N GLY A 13 -24.11 2.49 -1.38
CA GLY A 13 -22.88 1.76 -1.07
C GLY A 13 -21.99 1.53 -2.30
N VAL A 14 -20.72 1.16 -2.06
CA VAL A 14 -19.76 0.79 -3.11
C VAL A 14 -19.49 -0.70 -3.06
N ASP A 15 -19.92 -1.43 -4.10
CA ASP A 15 -19.60 -2.83 -4.27
C ASP A 15 -18.28 -3.02 -5.01
N LEU A 16 -17.31 -3.64 -4.34
CA LEU A 16 -16.01 -3.95 -4.93
C LEU A 16 -16.01 -5.37 -5.49
N MET A 17 -15.75 -5.48 -6.79
CA MET A 17 -15.52 -6.74 -7.50
C MET A 17 -14.09 -6.77 -8.03
N ALA A 18 -13.46 -7.94 -8.00
CA ALA A 18 -12.15 -8.12 -8.59
C ALA A 18 -12.00 -9.50 -9.24
N GLN A 19 -11.11 -9.54 -10.23
CA GLN A 19 -10.77 -10.75 -10.97
C GLN A 19 -9.26 -11.03 -10.84
N PRO A 20 -8.84 -11.77 -9.80
CA PRO A 20 -7.46 -12.24 -9.69
C PRO A 20 -7.08 -13.15 -10.86
N ARG A 21 -5.78 -13.26 -11.13
CA ARG A 21 -5.26 -14.13 -12.19
C ARG A 21 -5.76 -15.56 -12.01
N GLY A 22 -6.41 -16.09 -13.06
CA GLY A 22 -6.94 -17.46 -13.06
C GLY A 22 -8.27 -17.65 -12.33
N LYS A 23 -8.87 -16.59 -11.77
CA LYS A 23 -10.20 -16.64 -11.14
C LYS A 23 -11.25 -15.90 -11.96
N ARG A 24 -12.52 -16.22 -11.68
CA ARG A 24 -13.67 -15.47 -12.23
C ARG A 24 -13.86 -14.18 -11.43
N LEU A 25 -14.54 -13.21 -12.04
CA LEU A 25 -14.97 -11.99 -11.38
C LEU A 25 -15.88 -12.35 -10.20
N GLN A 26 -15.55 -11.85 -9.01
CA GLN A 26 -16.30 -12.12 -7.78
C GLN A 26 -16.17 -10.95 -6.80
N SER A 27 -17.05 -10.91 -5.81
CA SER A 27 -16.98 -9.91 -4.73
C SER A 27 -15.67 -10.04 -3.95
N VAL A 28 -15.10 -8.90 -3.53
CA VAL A 28 -13.87 -8.85 -2.71
C VAL A 28 -14.02 -9.65 -1.42
N THR A 29 -15.23 -9.77 -0.87
CA THR A 29 -15.49 -10.56 0.35
C THR A 29 -15.14 -12.04 0.19
N LEU A 30 -15.24 -12.58 -1.03
CA LEU A 30 -14.98 -13.99 -1.38
C LEU A 30 -13.51 -14.28 -1.73
N LEU A 31 -12.65 -13.26 -1.77
CA LEU A 31 -11.24 -13.41 -2.10
C LEU A 31 -10.41 -13.95 -0.91
N SER A 32 -9.25 -14.53 -1.21
CA SER A 32 -8.28 -14.94 -0.18
C SER A 32 -7.71 -13.71 0.55
N GLY A 33 -7.05 -13.91 1.71
CA GLY A 33 -6.44 -12.81 2.47
C GLY A 33 -5.48 -11.95 1.63
N GLY A 34 -4.55 -12.57 0.91
CA GLY A 34 -3.61 -11.87 0.04
C GLY A 34 -4.26 -11.20 -1.17
N GLU A 35 -5.30 -11.81 -1.76
CA GLU A 35 -6.04 -11.22 -2.87
C GLU A 35 -6.86 -9.99 -2.44
N ARG A 36 -7.47 -10.04 -1.24
CA ARG A 36 -8.14 -8.88 -0.64
C ARG A 36 -7.15 -7.75 -0.37
N ALA A 37 -5.99 -8.06 0.20
CA ALA A 37 -4.95 -7.07 0.44
C ALA A 37 -4.48 -6.40 -0.86
N LEU A 38 -4.19 -7.19 -1.90
CA LEU A 38 -3.78 -6.66 -3.20
C LEU A 38 -4.88 -5.80 -3.85
N THR A 39 -6.15 -6.20 -3.72
CA THR A 39 -7.28 -5.43 -4.27
C THR A 39 -7.45 -4.10 -3.52
N GLY A 40 -7.34 -4.11 -2.19
CA GLY A 40 -7.37 -2.89 -1.38
C GLY A 40 -6.23 -1.94 -1.74
N LEU A 41 -5.02 -2.48 -1.93
CA LEU A 41 -3.86 -1.72 -2.37
C LEU A 41 -4.05 -1.11 -3.77
N ALA A 42 -4.64 -1.86 -4.71
CA ALA A 42 -4.96 -1.35 -6.04
C ALA A 42 -5.97 -0.18 -5.98
N LEU A 43 -6.99 -0.28 -5.13
CA LEU A 43 -7.94 0.82 -4.89
C LEU A 43 -7.25 2.04 -4.27
N LEU A 44 -6.39 1.84 -3.27
CA LEU A 44 -5.63 2.91 -2.64
C LEU A 44 -4.77 3.66 -3.66
N PHE A 45 -4.06 2.93 -4.52
CA PHE A 45 -3.27 3.53 -5.59
C PHE A 45 -4.15 4.27 -6.61
N ALA A 46 -5.32 3.74 -6.99
CA ALA A 46 -6.25 4.44 -7.87
C ALA A 46 -6.70 5.79 -7.28
N ILE A 47 -6.94 5.85 -5.97
CA ILE A 47 -7.26 7.11 -5.27
C ILE A 47 -6.07 8.08 -5.32
N PHE A 48 -4.85 7.59 -5.05
CA PHE A 48 -3.65 8.43 -5.12
C PHE A 48 -3.36 8.96 -6.52
N TYR A 49 -3.62 8.17 -7.56
CA TYR A 49 -3.49 8.62 -8.95
C TYR A 49 -4.47 9.74 -9.29
N PHE A 50 -5.68 9.74 -8.70
CA PHE A 50 -6.67 10.79 -8.92
C PHE A 50 -6.41 12.05 -8.10
N ARG A 51 -5.99 11.90 -6.85
CA ARG A 51 -5.62 13.00 -5.96
C ARG A 51 -4.33 12.68 -5.21
N PRO A 52 -3.17 13.00 -5.80
CA PRO A 52 -1.90 12.79 -5.11
C PRO A 52 -1.81 13.74 -3.91
N SER A 53 -1.44 13.19 -2.76
CA SER A 53 -1.08 13.98 -1.58
C SER A 53 0.41 14.32 -1.67
N PRO A 54 0.88 15.49 -1.23
CA PRO A 54 2.31 15.78 -1.19
C PRO A 54 3.08 14.81 -0.28
N PHE A 55 2.42 14.21 0.71
CA PHE A 55 3.01 13.18 1.58
C PHE A 55 1.99 12.09 1.95
N CYS A 56 2.48 10.88 2.21
CA CYS A 56 1.69 9.73 2.62
C CYS A 56 2.45 8.91 3.68
N VAL A 57 1.76 8.50 4.74
CA VAL A 57 2.28 7.59 5.77
C VAL A 57 1.59 6.24 5.62
N LEU A 58 2.36 5.17 5.47
CA LEU A 58 1.88 3.80 5.35
C LEU A 58 2.40 2.99 6.54
N ASP A 59 1.49 2.40 7.32
CA ASP A 59 1.83 1.63 8.51
C ASP A 59 1.52 0.14 8.31
N GLU A 60 2.58 -0.68 8.24
CA GLU A 60 2.57 -2.14 8.05
C GLU A 60 1.63 -2.66 6.95
N VAL A 61 1.39 -1.85 5.92
CA VAL A 61 0.47 -2.18 4.82
C VAL A 61 0.93 -3.39 3.99
N ASP A 62 2.21 -3.73 4.09
CA ASP A 62 2.84 -4.86 3.43
C ASP A 62 2.86 -6.15 4.26
N ALA A 63 2.44 -6.12 5.53
CA ALA A 63 2.36 -7.29 6.40
C ALA A 63 1.56 -8.49 5.82
N PRO A 64 0.43 -8.30 5.11
CA PRO A 64 -0.33 -9.43 4.54
C PRO A 64 0.19 -9.90 3.17
N LEU A 65 1.24 -9.30 2.63
CA LEU A 65 1.73 -9.57 1.27
C LEU A 65 2.82 -10.65 1.26
N ASP A 66 2.75 -11.55 0.28
CA ASP A 66 3.85 -12.48 -0.02
C ASP A 66 4.98 -11.77 -0.80
N ASP A 67 6.14 -12.42 -0.92
CA ASP A 67 7.32 -11.91 -1.62
C ASP A 67 7.02 -11.38 -3.04
N ALA A 68 6.16 -12.08 -3.79
CA ALA A 68 5.81 -11.71 -5.15
C ALA A 68 4.91 -10.46 -5.20
N ASN A 69 4.01 -10.30 -4.23
CA ASN A 69 3.14 -9.13 -4.08
C ASN A 69 3.90 -7.93 -3.52
N ILE A 70 4.88 -8.12 -2.63
CA ILE A 70 5.74 -7.05 -2.14
C ILE A 70 6.51 -6.40 -3.29
N HIS A 71 7.08 -7.19 -4.20
CA HIS A 71 7.76 -6.62 -5.37
C HIS A 71 6.82 -5.77 -6.24
N ARG A 72 5.56 -6.22 -6.42
CA ARG A 72 4.55 -5.44 -7.15
C ARG A 72 4.17 -4.15 -6.42
N PHE A 73 3.98 -4.22 -5.11
CA PHE A 73 3.71 -3.07 -4.25
C PHE A 73 4.82 -2.02 -4.36
N LEU A 74 6.07 -2.43 -4.16
CA LEU A 74 7.23 -1.53 -4.20
C LEU A 74 7.42 -0.86 -5.56
N ARG A 75 7.17 -1.58 -6.66
CA ARG A 75 7.23 -1.00 -8.00
C ARG A 75 6.25 0.16 -8.16
N VAL A 76 4.99 -0.04 -7.77
CA VAL A 76 3.97 1.02 -7.87
C VAL A 76 4.27 2.15 -6.90
N LEU A 77 4.72 1.84 -5.68
CA LEU A 77 5.11 2.86 -4.70
C LEU A 77 6.22 3.78 -5.25
N ARG A 78 7.23 3.20 -5.91
CA ARG A 78 8.34 3.95 -6.54
C ARG A 78 7.90 4.80 -7.73
N GLU A 79 6.85 4.41 -8.46
CA GLU A 79 6.29 5.27 -9.52
C GLU A 79 5.62 6.52 -8.93
N LEU A 80 4.92 6.35 -7.81
CA LEU A 80 4.20 7.42 -7.11
C LEU A 80 5.15 8.39 -6.37
N THR A 81 6.40 8.00 -6.07
CA THR A 81 7.34 8.90 -5.37
C THR A 81 7.68 10.15 -6.16
N SER A 82 7.44 10.16 -7.48
CA SER A 82 7.61 11.35 -8.32
C SER A 82 6.68 12.51 -7.97
N GLN A 83 5.56 12.24 -7.28
CA GLN A 83 4.56 13.23 -6.89
C GLN A 83 4.25 13.24 -5.39
N THR A 84 4.51 12.14 -4.68
CA THR A 84 4.15 11.94 -3.27
C THR A 84 5.38 11.49 -2.48
N GLN A 85 5.67 12.16 -1.37
CA GLN A 85 6.67 11.65 -0.42
C GLN A 85 6.07 10.52 0.43
N PHE A 86 6.74 9.37 0.52
CA PHE A 86 6.27 8.24 1.32
C PHE A 86 7.10 8.06 2.58
N LEU A 87 6.42 7.95 3.72
CA LEU A 87 6.96 7.43 4.98
C LEU A 87 6.35 6.05 5.22
N VAL A 88 7.16 5.00 5.16
CA VAL A 88 6.69 3.62 5.33
C VAL A 88 7.22 3.05 6.62
N ILE A 89 6.30 2.65 7.50
CA ILE A 89 6.60 1.89 8.72
C ILE A 89 6.42 0.41 8.38
N THR A 90 7.49 -0.36 8.52
CA THR A 90 7.50 -1.77 8.15
C THR A 90 8.62 -2.51 8.87
N HIS A 91 8.44 -3.81 9.05
CA HIS A 91 9.49 -4.75 9.44
C HIS A 91 9.92 -5.66 8.27
N ASN A 92 9.41 -5.42 7.06
CA ASN A 92 9.74 -6.23 5.89
C ASN A 92 11.09 -5.81 5.27
N ARG A 93 12.01 -6.78 5.15
CA ARG A 93 13.37 -6.54 4.62
C ARG A 93 13.38 -5.98 3.21
N ARG A 94 12.53 -6.48 2.31
CA ARG A 94 12.50 -6.02 0.92
C ARG A 94 11.98 -4.60 0.80
N THR A 95 11.01 -4.24 1.64
CA THR A 95 10.49 -2.87 1.70
C THR A 95 11.54 -1.91 2.26
N MET A 96 12.26 -2.31 3.31
CA MET A 96 13.39 -1.56 3.86
C MET A 96 14.51 -1.34 2.84
N GLU A 97 14.86 -2.36 2.04
CA GLU A 97 15.90 -2.29 1.01
C GLU A 97 15.56 -1.35 -0.15
N ALA A 98 14.27 -1.06 -0.39
CA ALA A 98 13.81 -0.19 -1.48
C ALA A 98 13.73 1.30 -1.09
N ALA A 99 13.95 1.64 0.18
CA ALA A 99 13.86 3.00 0.67
C ALA A 99 15.11 3.83 0.31
N ASP A 100 14.95 5.14 0.12
CA ASP A 100 16.09 6.05 -0.07
C ASP A 100 16.82 6.33 1.26
N VAL A 101 16.07 6.49 2.35
CA VAL A 101 16.58 6.69 3.71
C VAL A 101 15.85 5.75 4.66
N LEU A 102 16.60 5.09 5.54
CA LEU A 102 16.05 4.19 6.55
C LEU A 102 16.25 4.76 7.94
N TYR A 103 15.15 4.87 8.69
CA TYR A 103 15.14 5.25 10.10
C TYR A 103 14.87 4.01 10.95
N GLY A 104 15.84 3.62 11.76
CA GLY A 104 15.71 2.54 12.73
C GLY A 104 15.27 3.09 14.09
N VAL A 105 14.22 2.52 14.66
CA VAL A 105 13.81 2.78 16.03
C VAL A 105 14.23 1.60 16.89
N THR A 106 15.06 1.85 17.90
CA THR A 106 15.59 0.83 18.83
C THR A 106 15.38 1.27 20.28
N MET A 107 15.48 0.34 21.22
CA MET A 107 15.43 0.61 22.65
C MET A 107 16.73 0.10 23.28
N GLU A 108 17.64 1.01 23.62
CA GLU A 108 18.83 0.68 24.42
C GLU A 108 18.45 0.49 25.89
N GLU A 109 17.52 1.32 26.38
CA GLU A 109 16.92 1.23 27.70
C GLU A 109 15.42 0.93 27.57
N PRO A 110 14.84 0.09 28.45
CA PRO A 110 13.43 -0.24 28.39
C PRO A 110 12.54 1.00 28.48
N GLY A 111 11.68 1.19 27.47
CA GLY A 111 10.74 2.32 27.41
C GLY A 111 11.32 3.62 26.86
N LEU A 112 12.63 3.67 26.52
CA LEU A 112 13.25 4.82 25.87
C LEU A 112 13.62 4.48 24.42
N SER A 113 12.84 5.03 23.48
CA SER A 113 13.12 4.88 22.05
C SER A 113 14.28 5.77 21.63
N LYS A 114 15.22 5.19 20.87
CA LYS A 114 16.34 5.87 20.24
C LYS A 114 16.24 5.69 18.73
N LEU A 115 16.46 6.78 18.01
CA LEU A 115 16.41 6.83 16.56
C LEU A 115 17.84 6.73 15.98
N VAL A 116 18.02 5.87 14.99
CA VAL A 116 19.21 5.80 14.14
C VAL A 116 18.79 5.96 12.69
N SER A 117 19.67 6.45 11.83
CA SER A 117 19.35 6.67 10.41
C SER A 117 20.50 6.30 9.51
N VAL A 118 20.19 5.79 8.32
CA VAL A 118 21.14 5.50 7.25
C VAL A 118 20.57 5.97 5.92
N ASN A 119 21.39 6.65 5.12
CA ASN A 119 21.06 6.96 3.74
C ASN A 119 21.47 5.77 2.86
N LEU A 120 20.50 5.15 2.20
CA LEU A 120 20.71 3.99 1.31
C LEU A 120 20.91 4.41 -0.15
N ASN A 121 20.60 5.66 -0.48
CA ASN A 121 20.79 6.26 -1.79
C ASN A 121 21.69 7.51 -1.69
N PRO A 122 23.02 7.34 -1.60
CA PRO A 122 23.97 8.44 -1.39
C PRO A 122 24.12 9.38 -2.61
N ASP A 123 23.65 8.95 -3.79
CA ASP A 123 23.75 9.69 -5.05
C ASP A 123 22.41 10.32 -5.49
N GLY A 124 21.37 10.22 -4.65
CA GLY A 124 20.03 10.79 -4.88
C GLY A 124 19.92 12.29 -4.59
#